data_AF-X0PBB8-F1
#
_entry.id   AF-X0PBB8-F1
#
_cell.length_a   1.000
_cell.length_b   1.000
_cell.length_c   1.000
_cell.angle_alpha   90.00
_cell.angle_beta   90.00
_cell.angle_gamma   90.00
#
_symmetry.space_group_name_H-M   'P 1'
#
loop_
_entity.id
_entity.type
_entity.pdbx_description
1 polymer ?
#
loop_
_entity_poly.entity_id
_entity_poly.type
_entity_poly.pdbx_seq_one_letter_code
_entity_poly.pdbx_strand_id
1 'polypeptide(L)'
;MAQQRKWLADRAKKAGFQLVERSQRVQFEPQDNQAFDVVGRDWPVLYRKGGRRVRLSKVTFEGFLKVEDVDKFRQTLTHGIGREKAFGMGLMTVIPRK
;
A
#
# COMPACT_ATOMS: atom_id res chain seq x y z
N MET A 1 8.35 3.14 -9.80
CA MET A 1 7.58 2.23 -8.94
C MET A 1 8.34 1.75 -7.70
N ALA A 2 9.66 1.51 -7.79
CA ALA A 2 10.49 1.01 -6.69
C ALA A 2 10.31 1.73 -5.33
N GLN A 3 10.28 3.07 -5.30
CA GLN A 3 10.09 3.83 -4.06
C GLN A 3 8.76 3.52 -3.36
N GLN A 4 7.68 3.36 -4.12
CA GLN A 4 6.34 3.12 -3.55
C GLN A 4 6.19 1.68 -3.07
N ARG A 5 6.78 0.72 -3.79
CA ARG A 5 6.84 -0.67 -3.34
C ARG A 5 7.66 -0.80 -2.06
N LYS A 6 8.81 -0.11 -1.98
CA LYS A 6 9.60 0.01 -0.75
C LYS A 6 8.77 0.63 0.39
N TRP A 7 7.98 1.66 0.12
CA TRP A 7 7.14 2.30 1.13
C TRP A 7 6.17 1.31 1.80
N LEU A 8 5.56 0.42 1.02
CA LEU A 8 4.65 -0.61 1.52
C LEU A 8 5.43 -1.71 2.25
N ALA A 9 6.56 -2.15 1.68
CA ALA A 9 7.43 -3.17 2.28
C ALA A 9 7.96 -2.77 3.65
N ASP A 10 8.42 -1.52 3.80
CA ASP A 10 8.91 -0.98 5.08
C ASP A 10 7.83 -0.97 6.19
N ARG A 11 6.55 -1.04 5.81
CA ARG A 11 5.41 -0.96 6.74
C ARG A 11 4.72 -2.29 6.97
N ALA A 12 4.85 -3.25 6.07
CA ALA A 12 4.12 -4.53 6.09
C ALA A 12 4.21 -5.20 7.48
N LYS A 13 5.43 -5.44 7.97
CA LYS A 13 5.64 -6.11 9.27
C LYS A 13 4.98 -5.36 10.44
N LYS A 14 5.07 -4.03 10.46
CA LYS A 14 4.43 -3.20 11.50
C LYS A 14 2.90 -3.21 11.39
N ALA A 15 2.40 -3.38 10.17
CA ALA A 15 0.99 -3.49 9.85
C ALA A 15 0.40 -4.91 10.04
N GLY A 16 1.20 -5.87 10.51
CA GLY A 16 0.74 -7.23 10.83
C GLY A 16 0.64 -8.19 9.63
N PHE A 17 1.26 -7.85 8.49
CA PHE A 17 1.31 -8.72 7.32
C PHE A 17 2.70 -8.77 6.68
N GLN A 18 2.93 -9.78 5.85
CA GLN A 18 4.09 -9.89 4.98
C GLN A 18 3.66 -9.87 3.51
N LEU A 19 4.53 -9.35 2.65
CA LEU A 19 4.34 -9.32 1.22
C LEU A 19 4.76 -10.68 0.65
N VAL A 20 3.87 -11.31 -0.13
CA VAL A 20 4.10 -12.66 -0.67
C VAL A 20 4.94 -12.55 -1.94
N GLU A 21 5.72 -13.58 -2.24
CA GLU A 21 6.43 -13.70 -3.52
C GLU A 21 5.60 -14.48 -4.55
N ARG A 22 5.74 -14.13 -5.83
CA ARG A 22 5.16 -14.89 -6.95
C ARG A 22 5.89 -16.22 -7.07
N SER A 23 5.15 -17.30 -7.28
CA SER A 23 5.69 -18.65 -7.44
C SER A 23 6.44 -18.83 -8.77
N GLN A 24 6.09 -18.04 -9.80
CA GLN A 24 6.75 -18.06 -11.09
C GLN A 24 7.52 -16.75 -11.29
N ARG A 25 8.85 -16.84 -11.29
CA ARG A 25 9.72 -15.74 -11.69
C ARG A 25 9.58 -15.53 -13.20
N VAL A 26 9.13 -14.36 -13.62
CA VAL A 26 9.15 -13.97 -15.03
C VAL A 26 10.60 -13.66 -15.38
N GLN A 27 11.21 -14.48 -16.25
CA GLN A 27 12.65 -14.42 -16.58
C GLN A 27 13.12 -13.06 -17.14
N PHE A 28 12.19 -12.20 -17.59
CA PHE A 28 12.48 -10.92 -18.23
C PHE A 28 12.01 -9.69 -17.42
N GLU A 29 11.43 -9.86 -16.23
CA GLU A 29 11.11 -8.72 -15.37
C GLU A 29 12.19 -8.47 -14.31
N PRO A 30 12.60 -7.21 -14.08
CA PRO A 30 13.65 -6.92 -13.13
C PRO A 30 13.20 -7.14 -11.68
N GLN A 31 13.97 -8.01 -10.99
CA GLN A 31 14.33 -8.01 -9.56
C GLN A 31 13.26 -8.09 -8.47
N ASP A 32 11.97 -7.93 -8.75
CA ASP A 32 10.99 -7.80 -7.68
C ASP A 32 9.86 -8.82 -7.82
N ASN A 33 10.12 -9.99 -7.24
CA ASN A 33 9.24 -11.16 -7.23
C ASN A 33 8.01 -10.97 -6.34
N GLN A 34 7.68 -9.77 -5.89
CA GLN A 34 6.53 -9.56 -5.01
C GLN A 34 5.18 -9.76 -5.75
N ALA A 35 4.25 -10.43 -5.07
CA ALA A 35 2.91 -10.75 -5.55
C ALA A 35 1.93 -9.57 -5.41
N PHE A 36 2.43 -8.33 -5.50
CA PHE A 36 1.63 -7.10 -5.58
C PHE A 36 2.30 -6.07 -6.49
N ASP A 37 1.53 -5.09 -6.92
CA ASP A 37 1.98 -3.97 -7.74
C ASP A 37 1.25 -2.66 -7.44
N VAL A 38 1.75 -1.57 -8.00
CA VAL A 38 1.11 -0.24 -8.01
C VAL A 38 0.21 -0.13 -9.23
N VAL A 39 -1.11 -0.21 -9.01
CA VAL A 39 -2.12 -0.15 -10.08
C VAL A 39 -2.63 1.26 -10.35
N GLY A 40 -2.35 2.21 -9.45
CA GLY A 40 -2.81 3.58 -9.58
C GLY A 40 -1.90 4.56 -8.88
N ARG A 41 -1.74 5.74 -9.49
CA ARG A 41 -1.00 6.86 -8.90
C ARG A 41 -1.63 8.17 -9.31
N ASP A 42 -1.84 9.04 -8.32
CA ASP A 42 -2.36 10.37 -8.54
C ASP A 42 -1.73 11.38 -7.57
N TRP A 43 -1.82 12.66 -7.92
CA TRP A 43 -1.29 13.76 -7.14
C TRP A 43 -2.35 14.85 -6.89
N PRO A 44 -3.41 14.53 -6.14
CA PRO A 44 -4.48 15.48 -5.91
C PRO A 44 -3.96 16.74 -5.21
N VAL A 45 -4.42 17.89 -5.70
CA VAL A 45 -4.06 19.21 -5.19
C VAL A 45 -5.16 19.67 -4.25
N LEU A 46 -4.82 19.91 -2.99
CA LEU A 46 -5.69 20.57 -2.04
C LEU A 46 -5.43 22.07 -2.04
N TYR A 47 -6.52 22.84 -2.13
CA TYR A 47 -6.50 24.29 -2.02
C TYR A 47 -6.85 24.69 -0.59
N ARG A 48 -5.93 25.37 0.09
CA ARG A 48 -6.17 25.94 1.43
C ARG A 48 -6.52 27.43 1.31
N LYS A 49 -7.22 27.95 2.33
CA LYS A 49 -7.44 29.39 2.49
C LYS A 49 -6.09 30.13 2.43
N GLY A 50 -6.04 31.25 1.69
CA GLY A 50 -4.81 32.01 1.45
C GLY A 50 -3.96 31.52 0.27
N GLY A 51 -4.52 30.73 -0.66
CA GLY A 51 -3.87 30.39 -1.93
C GLY A 51 -2.77 29.31 -1.83
N ARG A 52 -2.50 28.79 -0.63
CA ARG A 52 -1.50 27.73 -0.44
C ARG A 52 -2.00 26.40 -1.01
N ARG A 53 -1.26 25.85 -1.97
CA ARG A 53 -1.53 24.55 -2.60
C ARG A 53 -0.71 23.45 -1.91
N VAL A 54 -1.34 22.32 -1.62
CA VAL A 54 -0.67 21.12 -1.10
C VAL A 54 -0.93 19.97 -2.04
N ARG A 55 0.13 19.33 -2.55
CA ARG A 55 0.03 18.11 -3.35
C ARG A 55 0.12 16.89 -2.46
N LEU A 56 -0.83 15.98 -2.57
CA LEU A 56 -0.82 14.70 -1.87
C LEU A 56 -0.34 13.62 -2.82
N SER A 57 0.42 12.64 -2.30
CA SER A 57 0.82 11.48 -3.11
C SER A 57 -0.17 10.35 -2.86
N LYS A 58 -1.03 10.06 -3.84
CA LYS A 58 -1.98 8.95 -3.78
C LYS A 58 -1.44 7.78 -4.58
N VAL A 59 -1.39 6.61 -3.96
CA VAL A 59 -0.92 5.37 -4.59
C VAL A 59 -1.89 4.26 -4.23
N THR A 60 -2.30 3.49 -5.23
CA THR A 60 -3.16 2.31 -5.07
C THR A 60 -2.31 1.06 -5.29
N PHE A 61 -2.34 0.16 -4.32
CA PHE A 61 -1.62 -1.12 -4.36
C PHE A 61 -2.64 -2.25 -4.47
N GLU A 62 -2.35 -3.24 -5.31
CA GLU A 62 -3.14 -4.47 -5.42
C GLU A 62 -2.23 -5.69 -5.47
N GLY A 63 -2.68 -6.78 -4.83
CA GLY A 63 -1.96 -8.04 -4.82
C GLY A 63 -2.24 -8.91 -3.60
N PHE A 64 -1.28 -9.76 -3.29
CA PHE A 64 -1.36 -10.75 -2.22
C PHE A 64 -0.44 -10.40 -1.07
N LEU A 65 -0.94 -10.68 0.12
CA LEU A 65 -0.25 -10.59 1.38
C LEU A 65 -0.59 -11.81 2.22
N LYS A 66 0.25 -12.09 3.21
CA LYS A 66 -0.01 -13.09 4.23
C LYS A 66 -0.07 -12.40 5.58
N VAL A 67 -1.16 -12.60 6.31
CA VAL A 67 -1.29 -12.08 7.67
C VAL A 67 -0.31 -12.83 8.57
N GLU A 68 0.51 -12.10 9.33
CA GLU A 68 1.45 -12.66 10.30
C GLU A 68 0.99 -12.44 11.74
N ASP A 69 0.41 -11.28 12.02
CA ASP A 69 -0.09 -10.90 13.34
C ASP A 69 -1.51 -10.36 13.18
N VAL A 70 -2.48 -11.18 13.58
CA VAL A 70 -3.89 -10.91 13.36
C VAL A 70 -4.35 -9.66 14.10
N ASP A 71 -3.84 -9.39 15.30
CA ASP A 71 -4.29 -8.25 16.10
C ASP A 71 -3.74 -6.94 15.55
N LYS A 72 -2.45 -6.90 15.16
CA LYS A 72 -1.87 -5.76 14.43
C LYS A 72 -2.56 -5.54 13.09
N PHE A 73 -2.93 -6.62 12.40
CA PHE A 73 -3.60 -6.52 11.12
C PHE A 73 -5.03 -5.98 11.25
N ARG A 74 -5.80 -6.44 12.23
CA ARG A 74 -7.12 -5.88 12.56
C ARG A 74 -7.04 -4.39 12.88
N GLN A 75 -6.06 -3.97 13.67
CA GLN A 75 -5.81 -2.55 13.94
C GLN A 75 -5.51 -1.79 12.65
N THR A 76 -4.68 -2.33 11.77
CA THR A 76 -4.36 -1.72 10.48
C THR A 76 -5.60 -1.57 9.60
N LEU A 77 -6.45 -2.59 9.51
CA LEU A 77 -7.68 -2.53 8.71
C LEU A 77 -8.66 -1.47 9.22
N THR A 78 -8.79 -1.33 10.54
CA THR A 78 -9.75 -0.41 11.17
C THR A 78 -9.25 1.03 11.26
N HIS A 79 -7.95 1.22 11.44
CA HIS A 79 -7.36 2.56 11.57
C HIS A 79 -6.79 3.08 10.26
N GLY A 80 -6.62 2.21 9.26
CA GLY A 80 -5.96 2.49 7.99
C GLY A 80 -4.42 2.60 8.09
N ILE A 81 -3.76 2.51 6.94
CA ILE A 81 -2.31 2.56 6.80
C ILE A 81 -1.82 3.89 6.20
N GLY A 82 -0.71 4.43 6.71
CA GLY A 82 -0.11 5.63 6.15
C GLY A 82 -0.70 6.95 6.67
N ARG A 83 -0.45 8.03 5.94
CA ARG A 83 -0.81 9.40 6.32
C ARG A 83 -2.02 9.89 5.52
N GLU A 84 -2.54 11.07 5.86
CA GLU A 84 -3.61 11.76 5.14
C GLU A 84 -4.92 10.96 4.97
N LYS A 85 -5.25 10.11 5.95
CA LYS A 85 -6.41 9.21 5.94
C LYS A 85 -7.75 9.91 5.74
N ALA A 86 -7.87 11.13 6.23
CA ALA A 86 -9.06 11.97 6.05
C ALA A 86 -9.34 12.35 4.58
N PHE A 87 -8.38 12.14 3.66
CA PHE A 87 -8.48 12.49 2.24
C PHE A 87 -8.61 11.25 1.34
N GLY A 88 -9.19 10.17 1.86
CA GLY A 88 -9.45 8.94 1.07
C GLY A 88 -8.21 8.08 0.83
N MET A 89 -7.25 8.12 1.76
CA MET A 89 -6.04 7.29 1.73
C MET A 89 -6.01 6.34 2.93
N GLY A 90 -5.27 5.24 2.80
CA GLY A 90 -5.03 4.31 3.89
C GLY A 90 -6.14 3.31 4.18
N LEU A 91 -7.29 3.40 3.51
CA LEU A 91 -8.27 2.32 3.50
C LEU A 91 -7.65 1.08 2.83
N MET A 92 -7.90 -0.08 3.43
CA MET A 92 -7.43 -1.36 2.93
C MET A 92 -8.59 -2.34 2.85
N THR A 93 -8.72 -3.00 1.70
CA THR A 93 -9.75 -4.01 1.45
C THR A 93 -9.06 -5.34 1.25
N VAL A 94 -9.54 -6.38 1.93
CA VAL A 94 -8.99 -7.73 1.84
C VAL A 94 -10.09 -8.74 1.65
N ILE A 95 -9.79 -9.77 0.87
CA ILE A 95 -10.68 -10.89 0.59
C ILE A 95 -9.89 -12.16 0.88
N PRO A 96 -10.40 -13.09 1.71
CA PRO A 96 -9.75 -14.37 1.91
C PRO A 96 -9.59 -15.12 0.59
N ARG A 97 -8.39 -15.63 0.32
CA ARG A 97 -8.14 -16.51 -0.81
C ARG A 97 -8.25 -17.96 -0.33
N LYS A 98 -9.02 -18.77 -1.05
CA LYS A 98 -9.10 -20.22 -0.84
C LYS A 98 -7.81 -20.91 -1.27
#